data_AF-A0A1I4Z094-F1
#
_entry.id   AF-A0A1I4Z094-F1
#
_cell.length_a   1.000
_cell.length_b   1.000
_cell.length_c   1.000
_cell.angle_alpha   90.00
_cell.angle_beta   90.00
_cell.angle_gamma   90.00
#
_symmetry.space_group_name_H-M   'P 1'
#
loop_
_entity.id
_entity.type
_entity.pdbx_description
1 polymer ?
#
loop_
_entity_poly.entity_id
_entity_poly.type
_entity_poly.pdbx_seq_one_letter_code
_entity_poly.pdbx_strand_id
1 'polypeptide(L)'
;MALHDFTSGSEPPQPSSDSMQLPAESLILNATYKKSGLTAADLAAATGLSLGATRIALSGIRYRDGEPKVTVPPDQTLALLASALGIAPAVLSGLGRDRAAELLAEAKSTVAAPDLNTTAAIAARESLTRQVLAVFSTDELRAEIARRTESER
;
A
#
# COMPACT_ATOMS: atom_id res chain seq x y z
N MET A 1 -28.43 50.95 21.41
CA MET A 1 -27.52 50.97 20.25
C MET A 1 -26.37 50.02 20.58
N ALA A 2 -26.16 48.99 19.73
CA ALA A 2 -25.07 47.98 19.65
C ALA A 2 -24.73 47.18 20.92
N LEU A 3 -25.07 45.88 21.09
CA LEU A 3 -24.62 44.64 20.40
C LEU A 3 -23.10 44.51 20.27
N HIS A 4 -22.49 43.63 21.07
CA HIS A 4 -21.29 42.88 20.68
C HIS A 4 -21.34 41.46 21.25
N ASP A 5 -21.47 40.52 20.32
CA ASP A 5 -21.54 39.08 20.51
C ASP A 5 -20.24 38.50 21.07
N PHE A 6 -20.38 37.70 22.13
CA PHE A 6 -19.38 36.73 22.57
C PHE A 6 -19.64 35.41 21.83
N THR A 7 -19.08 35.26 20.63
CA THR A 7 -18.89 33.94 20.03
C THR A 7 -17.40 33.76 19.78
N SER A 8 -16.70 33.27 20.81
CA SER A 8 -15.38 32.65 20.64
C SER A 8 -15.56 31.37 19.82
N GLY A 9 -15.55 31.52 18.49
CA GLY A 9 -15.34 30.40 17.59
C GLY A 9 -13.89 29.97 17.72
N SER A 10 -13.64 28.96 18.55
CA SER A 10 -12.39 28.20 18.53
C SER A 10 -12.34 27.49 17.18
N GLU A 11 -11.76 28.16 16.19
CA GLU A 11 -11.48 27.57 14.90
C GLU A 11 -10.50 26.41 15.15
N PRO A 12 -10.87 25.14 14.88
CA PRO A 12 -9.92 24.04 15.00
C PRO A 12 -8.76 24.34 14.03
N PRO A 13 -7.50 24.11 14.44
CA PRO A 13 -6.37 24.33 13.55
C PRO A 13 -6.60 23.51 12.29
N GLN A 14 -6.85 24.19 11.17
CA GLN A 14 -6.95 23.51 9.90
C GLN A 14 -5.60 22.82 9.68
N PRO A 15 -5.58 21.50 9.40
CA PRO A 15 -4.33 20.84 9.08
C PRO A 15 -3.79 21.55 7.85
N SER A 16 -2.68 22.25 8.03
CA SER A 16 -1.93 22.90 6.98
C SER A 16 -1.69 21.85 5.90
N SER A 17 -2.47 21.96 4.82
CA SER A 17 -2.28 21.24 3.57
C SER A 17 -1.06 21.84 2.87
N ASP A 18 0.07 21.85 3.57
CA ASP A 18 1.36 22.00 2.94
C ASP A 18 1.50 20.73 2.10
N SER A 19 1.43 20.90 0.79
CA SER A 19 1.34 19.83 -0.18
C SER A 19 2.60 18.98 -0.11
N MET A 20 2.65 18.05 0.84
CA MET A 20 3.76 17.13 1.06
C MET A 20 3.90 16.29 -0.20
N GLN A 21 4.84 16.69 -1.05
CA GLN A 21 5.11 16.02 -2.30
C GLN A 21 5.79 14.69 -1.98
N LEU A 22 5.06 13.61 -2.16
CA LEU A 22 5.57 12.27 -1.89
C LEU A 22 6.67 11.91 -2.90
N PRO A 23 7.67 11.11 -2.48
CA PRO A 23 8.69 10.61 -3.40
C PRO A 23 8.04 9.77 -4.51
N ALA A 24 8.46 9.99 -5.75
CA ALA A 24 7.90 9.29 -6.92
C ALA A 24 8.05 7.76 -6.80
N GLU A 25 9.13 7.31 -6.20
CA GLU A 25 9.43 5.91 -5.94
C GLU A 25 8.38 5.28 -5.01
N SER A 26 8.04 5.99 -3.92
CA SER A 26 7.00 5.56 -2.98
C SER A 26 5.63 5.50 -3.64
N LEU A 27 5.32 6.43 -4.56
CA LEU A 27 4.08 6.41 -5.34
C LEU A 27 3.98 5.15 -6.22
N ILE A 28 5.06 4.81 -6.95
CA ILE A 28 5.08 3.61 -7.79
C ILE A 28 5.01 2.34 -6.92
N LEU A 29 5.77 2.27 -5.82
CA LEU A 29 5.74 1.14 -4.91
C LEU A 29 4.33 0.93 -4.34
N ASN A 30 3.67 2.01 -3.90
CA ASN A 30 2.30 1.94 -3.36
C ASN A 30 1.28 1.57 -4.43
N ALA A 31 1.40 2.10 -5.65
CA ALA A 31 0.51 1.75 -6.75
C ALA A 31 0.62 0.27 -7.12
N THR A 32 1.83 -0.28 -7.17
CA THR A 32 2.06 -1.70 -7.46
C THR A 32 1.63 -2.58 -6.29
N TYR A 33 1.90 -2.17 -5.04
CA TYR A 33 1.44 -2.83 -3.83
C TYR A 33 -0.09 -2.97 -3.78
N LYS A 34 -0.83 -1.89 -4.08
CA LYS A 34 -2.30 -1.93 -4.11
C LYS A 34 -2.84 -2.91 -5.16
N LYS A 35 -2.10 -3.15 -6.25
CA LYS A 35 -2.47 -4.09 -7.31
C LYS A 35 -2.09 -5.53 -6.99
N SER A 36 -1.09 -5.77 -6.13
CA SER A 36 -0.57 -7.11 -5.86
C SER A 36 -1.44 -7.92 -4.91
N GLY A 37 -2.32 -7.29 -4.14
CA GLY A 37 -3.14 -7.96 -3.12
C GLY A 37 -2.36 -8.47 -1.91
N LEU A 38 -1.05 -8.20 -1.84
CA LEU A 38 -0.20 -8.56 -0.72
C LEU A 38 -0.51 -7.69 0.49
N THR A 39 -0.31 -8.22 1.70
CA THR A 39 -0.28 -7.38 2.90
C THR A 39 1.12 -6.81 3.11
N ALA A 40 1.22 -5.68 3.82
CA ALA A 40 2.51 -5.12 4.21
C ALA A 40 3.36 -6.10 5.06
N ALA A 41 2.73 -7.04 5.77
CA ALA A 41 3.41 -8.09 6.53
C ALA A 41 4.03 -9.14 5.61
N ASP A 42 3.32 -9.55 4.55
CA ASP A 42 3.84 -10.49 3.55
C ASP A 42 5.05 -9.91 2.83
N LEU A 43 4.99 -8.62 2.47
CA LEU A 43 6.13 -7.90 1.88
C LEU A 43 7.32 -7.79 2.83
N ALA A 44 7.08 -7.48 4.11
CA ALA A 44 8.13 -7.45 5.12
C ALA A 44 8.82 -8.81 5.26
N ALA A 45 8.03 -9.90 5.30
CA ALA A 45 8.55 -11.26 5.35
C ALA A 45 9.36 -11.63 4.10
N ALA A 46 8.85 -11.31 2.90
CA ALA A 46 9.51 -11.61 1.63
C ALA A 46 10.81 -10.84 1.41
N THR A 47 10.94 -9.65 1.99
CA THR A 47 12.11 -8.78 1.81
C THR A 47 13.09 -8.79 2.99
N GLY A 48 12.72 -9.42 4.10
CA GLY A 48 13.48 -9.35 5.36
C GLY A 48 13.48 -7.96 6.01
N LEU A 49 12.63 -7.04 5.55
CA LEU A 49 12.49 -5.70 6.12
C LEU A 49 11.56 -5.69 7.33
N SER A 50 11.72 -4.72 8.22
CA SER A 50 10.74 -4.52 9.29
C SER A 50 9.42 -3.98 8.73
N LEU A 51 8.30 -4.36 9.36
CA LEU A 51 6.97 -3.89 8.96
C LEU A 51 6.88 -2.34 8.91
N GLY A 52 7.55 -1.67 9.85
CA GLY A 52 7.63 -0.21 9.88
C GLY A 52 8.40 0.36 8.68
N ALA A 53 9.55 -0.22 8.33
CA ALA A 53 10.33 0.19 7.17
C ALA A 53 9.55 0.00 5.86
N THR A 54 8.85 -1.13 5.71
CA THR A 54 7.97 -1.39 4.57
C THR A 54 6.87 -0.33 4.46
N ARG A 55 6.18 -0.02 5.56
CA ARG A 55 5.12 1.00 5.56
C ARG A 55 5.65 2.40 5.22
N ILE A 56 6.80 2.78 5.78
CA ILE A 56 7.44 4.08 5.49
C ILE A 56 7.86 4.15 4.02
N ALA A 57 8.45 3.08 3.47
CA ALA A 57 8.87 3.06 2.07
C ALA A 57 7.68 3.13 1.10
N LEU A 58 6.56 2.46 1.43
CA LEU A 58 5.31 2.52 0.66
C LEU A 58 4.61 3.88 0.77
N SER A 59 4.56 4.48 1.96
CA SER A 59 3.88 5.76 2.17
C SER A 59 4.72 6.96 1.72
N GLY A 60 6.05 6.84 1.75
CA GLY A 60 6.98 7.96 1.62
C GLY A 60 6.98 8.89 2.83
N ILE A 61 6.39 8.48 3.95
CA ILE A 61 6.23 9.29 5.17
C ILE A 61 6.72 8.52 6.38
N ARG A 62 7.57 9.15 7.19
CA ARG A 62 7.89 8.73 8.56
C ARG A 62 7.31 9.71 9.56
N TYR A 63 6.85 9.23 10.70
CA TYR A 63 6.51 10.10 11.83
C TYR A 63 7.75 10.26 12.71
N ARG A 64 8.09 11.52 13.02
CA ARG A 64 9.16 11.86 13.96
C ARG A 64 8.65 13.00 14.83
N ASP A 65 8.67 12.79 16.14
CA ASP A 65 8.17 13.76 17.13
C ASP A 65 6.68 14.12 16.92
N GLY A 66 5.87 13.15 16.46
CA GLY A 66 4.45 13.35 16.16
C GLY A 66 4.16 13.98 14.79
N GLU A 67 5.18 14.50 14.10
CA GLU A 67 5.02 15.17 12.82
C GLU A 67 5.33 14.23 11.63
N PRO A 68 4.51 14.26 10.56
CA PRO A 68 4.81 13.57 9.31
C PRO A 68 5.98 14.23 8.58
N LYS A 69 6.99 13.44 8.22
CA LYS A 69 8.15 13.88 7.43
C LYS A 69 8.29 13.02 6.19
N VAL A 70 8.37 13.68 5.03
CA VAL A 70 8.66 13.00 3.76
C VAL A 70 10.01 12.30 3.86
N THR A 71 10.04 11.03 3.50
CA THR A 71 11.23 10.19 3.58
C THR A 71 11.40 9.41 2.30
N VAL A 72 12.55 9.59 1.69
CA VAL A 72 12.99 8.80 0.54
C VAL A 72 13.50 7.45 1.04
N PRO A 73 12.97 6.32 0.53
CA PRO A 73 13.49 5.01 0.88
C PRO A 73 14.92 4.83 0.37
N PRO A 74 15.82 4.18 1.14
CA PRO A 74 17.17 3.85 0.69
C PRO A 74 17.15 2.91 -0.53
N ASP A 75 18.19 2.98 -1.38
CA ASP A 75 18.26 2.20 -2.62
C ASP A 75 18.16 0.69 -2.39
N GLN A 76 18.77 0.18 -1.31
CA GLN A 76 18.67 -1.24 -0.94
C GLN A 76 17.24 -1.65 -0.59
N THR A 77 16.55 -0.84 0.22
CA THR A 77 15.13 -1.05 0.57
C THR A 77 14.26 -1.00 -0.67
N LEU A 78 14.51 -0.04 -1.54
CA LEU A 78 13.78 0.16 -2.79
C LEU A 78 13.98 -1.03 -3.73
N ALA A 79 15.22 -1.53 -3.89
CA ALA A 79 15.52 -2.70 -4.72
C ALA A 79 14.82 -3.97 -4.20
N LEU A 80 14.85 -4.22 -2.89
CA LEU A 80 14.17 -5.36 -2.27
C LEU A 80 12.65 -5.33 -2.49
N LEU A 81 12.02 -4.19 -2.22
CA LEU A 81 10.58 -4.01 -2.41
C LEU A 81 10.19 -4.08 -3.89
N ALA A 82 10.98 -3.47 -4.78
CA ALA A 82 10.78 -3.55 -6.21
C ALA A 82 10.89 -4.98 -6.74
N SER A 83 11.83 -5.77 -6.21
CA SER A 83 11.96 -7.20 -6.52
C SER A 83 10.71 -7.96 -6.11
N ALA A 84 10.27 -7.81 -4.85
CA ALA A 84 9.08 -8.48 -4.33
C ALA A 84 7.78 -8.07 -5.05
N LEU A 85 7.70 -6.83 -5.53
CA LEU A 85 6.55 -6.31 -6.28
C LEU A 85 6.62 -6.54 -7.79
N GLY A 86 7.69 -7.18 -8.29
CA GLY A 86 7.85 -7.45 -9.73
C GLY A 86 8.11 -6.20 -10.58
N ILE A 87 8.60 -5.11 -9.99
CA ILE A 87 8.93 -3.89 -10.71
C ILE A 87 10.20 -4.13 -11.55
N ALA A 88 10.26 -3.54 -12.76
CA ALA A 88 11.41 -3.67 -13.64
C ALA A 88 12.51 -2.64 -13.29
N PRO A 89 13.81 -2.99 -13.40
CA PRO A 89 14.92 -2.05 -13.17
C PRO A 89 14.79 -0.74 -13.97
N ALA A 90 14.33 -0.83 -15.22
CA ALA A 90 14.12 0.33 -16.08
C ALA A 90 13.16 1.38 -15.48
N VAL A 91 12.17 0.95 -14.68
CA VAL A 91 11.26 1.87 -13.99
C VAL A 91 12.01 2.67 -12.93
N LEU A 92 12.97 2.06 -12.24
CA LEU A 92 13.77 2.72 -11.22
C LEU A 92 14.81 3.67 -11.82
N SER A 93 15.50 3.27 -12.89
CA SER A 93 16.38 4.18 -13.63
C SER A 93 15.62 5.38 -14.19
N GLY A 94 14.40 5.17 -14.70
CA GLY A 94 13.54 6.26 -15.16
C GLY A 94 13.13 7.28 -14.09
N LEU A 95 13.26 6.91 -12.81
CA LEU A 95 13.07 7.80 -11.65
C LEU A 95 14.39 8.42 -11.14
N GLY A 96 15.52 8.18 -11.82
CA GLY A 96 16.84 8.61 -11.37
C GLY A 96 17.43 7.75 -10.24
N ARG A 97 16.92 6.53 -10.04
CA ARG A 97 17.40 5.57 -9.04
C ARG A 97 18.27 4.49 -9.65
N ASP A 98 19.33 4.91 -10.34
CA ASP A 98 20.23 4.01 -11.07
C ASP A 98 20.86 2.96 -10.16
N ARG A 99 21.31 3.38 -8.96
CA ARG A 99 21.91 2.45 -8.00
C ARG A 99 20.93 1.38 -7.52
N ALA A 100 19.66 1.75 -7.30
CA ALA A 100 18.64 0.78 -6.91
C ALA A 100 18.28 -0.15 -8.08
N ALA A 101 18.30 0.35 -9.32
CA ALA A 101 18.10 -0.44 -10.53
C ALA A 101 19.22 -1.47 -10.73
N GLU A 102 20.48 -1.09 -10.52
CA GLU A 102 21.64 -1.98 -10.52
C GLU A 102 21.49 -3.10 -9.49
N LEU A 103 21.21 -2.74 -8.23
CA LEU A 103 20.99 -3.71 -7.16
C LEU A 103 19.85 -4.69 -7.47
N LEU A 104 18.78 -4.21 -8.11
CA LEU A 104 17.67 -5.06 -8.53
C LEU A 104 18.06 -6.00 -9.70
N ALA A 105 18.86 -5.52 -10.64
CA ALA A 105 19.36 -6.32 -11.75
C ALA A 105 20.31 -7.42 -11.27
N GLU A 106 21.23 -7.09 -10.36
CA GLU A 106 22.14 -8.03 -9.70
C GLU A 106 21.36 -9.07 -8.88
N ALA A 107 20.34 -8.64 -8.12
CA ALA A 107 19.47 -9.54 -7.38
C ALA A 107 18.71 -10.50 -8.32
N LYS A 108 18.12 -10.01 -9.41
CA LYS A 108 17.45 -10.89 -10.40
C LYS A 108 18.40 -11.88 -11.06
N SER A 109 19.67 -11.53 -11.20
CA SER A 109 20.70 -12.43 -11.73
C SER A 109 21.17 -13.49 -10.72
N THR A 110 20.84 -13.34 -9.43
CA THR A 110 21.30 -14.20 -8.33
C THR A 110 20.17 -14.91 -7.57
N VAL A 111 18.91 -14.53 -7.79
CA VAL A 111 17.75 -15.19 -7.17
C VAL A 111 17.52 -16.56 -7.81
N ALA A 112 17.90 -17.59 -7.04
CA ALA A 112 17.39 -18.94 -7.19
C ALA A 112 15.85 -18.93 -7.22
N ALA A 113 15.25 -19.85 -7.98
CA ALA A 113 13.83 -19.95 -8.29
C ALA A 113 12.89 -19.49 -7.16
N PRO A 114 11.78 -18.78 -7.49
CA PRO A 114 10.83 -18.30 -6.50
C PRO A 114 10.41 -19.43 -5.55
N ASP A 115 10.38 -19.15 -4.25
CA ASP A 115 9.90 -20.11 -3.25
C ASP A 115 8.44 -20.45 -3.56
N LEU A 116 8.25 -21.61 -4.17
CA LEU A 116 6.97 -22.10 -4.66
C LEU A 116 5.93 -22.18 -3.53
N ASN A 117 6.37 -22.30 -2.27
CA ASN A 117 5.47 -22.35 -1.12
C ASN A 117 4.77 -21.02 -0.86
N THR A 118 5.47 -19.88 -0.98
CA THR A 118 4.85 -18.56 -0.77
C THR A 118 3.88 -18.23 -1.90
N THR A 119 4.24 -18.56 -3.14
CA THR A 119 3.37 -18.37 -4.31
C THR A 119 2.12 -19.26 -4.22
N ALA A 120 2.27 -20.52 -3.82
CA ALA A 120 1.16 -21.45 -3.63
C ALA A 120 0.24 -21.01 -2.48
N ALA A 121 0.80 -20.50 -1.37
CA ALA A 121 0.01 -19.98 -0.25
C ALA A 121 -0.83 -18.77 -0.65
N ILE A 122 -0.28 -17.86 -1.49
CA ILE A 122 -1.01 -16.70 -2.02
C ILE A 122 -2.17 -17.15 -2.92
N ALA A 123 -1.92 -18.05 -3.87
CA ALA A 123 -2.94 -18.58 -4.76
C ALA A 123 -4.06 -19.32 -4.00
N ALA A 124 -3.69 -20.09 -2.96
CA ALA A 124 -4.65 -20.78 -2.09
C ALA A 124 -5.53 -19.80 -1.32
N ARG A 125 -4.96 -18.69 -0.83
CA ARG A 125 -5.71 -17.65 -0.10
C ARG A 125 -6.70 -16.94 -1.02
N GLU A 126 -6.27 -16.58 -2.23
CA GLU A 126 -7.13 -15.94 -3.23
C GLU A 126 -8.30 -16.86 -3.65
N SER A 127 -8.00 -18.16 -3.88
CA SER A 127 -9.03 -19.16 -4.19
C SER A 127 -10.03 -19.33 -3.04
N LEU A 128 -9.56 -19.40 -1.80
CA LEU A 128 -10.43 -19.52 -0.63
C LEU A 128 -11.32 -18.28 -0.46
N THR A 129 -10.76 -17.08 -0.61
CA THR A 129 -11.55 -15.84 -0.55
C THR A 129 -12.62 -15.80 -1.64
N ARG A 130 -12.30 -16.21 -2.87
CA ARG A 130 -13.30 -16.34 -3.95
C ARG A 130 -14.38 -17.36 -3.60
N GLN A 131 -14.03 -18.50 -3.02
CA GLN A 131 -15.00 -19.52 -2.60
C GLN A 131 -15.92 -19.00 -1.49
N VAL A 132 -15.37 -18.33 -0.47
CA VAL A 132 -16.16 -17.77 0.63
C VAL A 132 -17.11 -16.69 0.11
N LEU A 133 -16.63 -15.78 -0.74
CA LEU A 133 -17.48 -14.77 -1.37
C LEU A 133 -18.55 -15.39 -2.27
N ALA A 134 -18.23 -16.48 -2.98
CA ALA A 134 -19.20 -17.20 -3.78
C ALA A 134 -20.33 -17.81 -2.91
N VAL A 135 -20.00 -18.39 -1.75
CA VAL A 135 -20.97 -18.97 -0.80
C VAL A 135 -21.92 -17.89 -0.23
N PHE A 136 -21.44 -16.68 0.04
CA PHE A 136 -22.29 -15.58 0.50
C PHE A 136 -23.12 -14.91 -0.62
N SER A 137 -22.85 -15.20 -1.90
CA SER A 137 -23.36 -14.40 -3.01
C SER A 137 -24.67 -14.88 -3.66
N THR A 138 -25.21 -16.04 -3.33
CA THR A 138 -26.33 -16.58 -4.13
C THR A 138 -27.68 -16.63 -3.44
N ASP A 139 -27.81 -17.11 -2.20
CA ASP A 139 -29.16 -17.40 -1.68
C ASP A 139 -29.62 -16.40 -0.62
N GLU A 140 -28.79 -16.07 0.37
CA GLU A 140 -29.13 -15.07 1.38
C GLU A 140 -29.17 -13.65 0.80
N LEU A 141 -28.23 -13.30 -0.09
CA LEU A 141 -28.21 -11.99 -0.76
C LEU A 141 -29.43 -11.81 -1.70
N ARG A 142 -29.83 -12.86 -2.43
CA ARG A 142 -31.04 -12.82 -3.27
C ARG A 142 -32.32 -12.75 -2.44
N ALA A 143 -32.37 -13.48 -1.33
CA ALA A 143 -33.50 -13.43 -0.40
C ALA A 143 -33.63 -12.04 0.26
N GLU A 144 -32.51 -11.41 0.61
CA GLU A 144 -32.50 -10.07 1.20
C GLU A 144 -32.86 -8.97 0.18
N ILE A 145 -32.37 -9.07 -1.07
CA ILE A 145 -32.78 -8.16 -2.16
C ILE A 145 -34.29 -8.29 -2.42
N ALA A 146 -34.81 -9.52 -2.49
CA ALA A 146 -36.24 -9.79 -2.68
C ALA A 146 -37.10 -9.17 -1.56
N ARG A 147 -36.70 -9.35 -0.28
CA ARG A 147 -37.39 -8.74 0.86
C ARG A 147 -37.44 -7.22 0.79
N ARG A 148 -36.33 -6.57 0.40
CA ARG A 148 -36.29 -5.10 0.29
C ARG A 148 -37.16 -4.59 -0.86
N THR A 149 -37.16 -5.28 -2.00
CA THR A 149 -38.01 -4.91 -3.14
C THR A 149 -39.51 -5.13 -2.90
N GLU A 150 -39.89 -6.07 -2.03
CA GLU A 150 -41.29 -6.26 -1.61
C GLU A 150 -41.71 -5.25 -0.53
N SER A 151 -40.79 -4.82 0.34
CA SER A 151 -41.07 -3.87 1.41
C SER A 151 -41.14 -2.40 0.93
N GLU A 152 -40.73 -2.11 -0.31
CA GLU A 152 -40.79 -0.80 -0.96
C GLU A 152 -41.96 -0.65 -1.97
N ARG A 153 -42.88 -1.63 -2.02
CA ARG A 153 -44.17 -1.55 -2.73
C ARG A 153 -45.33 -1.39 -1.76
#